data_AF-A0A9X2GL36-F1
#
_entry.id   AF-A0A9X2GL36-F1
#
_cell.length_a   1.000
_cell.length_b   1.000
_cell.length_c   1.000
_cell.angle_alpha   90.00
_cell.angle_beta   90.00
_cell.angle_gamma   90.00
#
_symmetry.space_group_name_H-M   'P 1'
#
loop_
_entity.id
_entity.type
_entity.pdbx_description
1 polymer ?
#
loop_
_entity_poly.entity_id
_entity_poly.type
_entity_poly.pdbx_seq_one_letter_code
_entity_poly.pdbx_strand_id
1 'polypeptide(L)'
;MLDHLTPSERAVLLVMLKRSLDDQLVPPEAADHVRQHFRTQLETLVSLRPATLVYTGWRGAARHRVRADLESTLARAGGRLHVIVGYNPDTDDPPGGDRWTYEWANYTPGVTVETHPAPWHIPELAKSAGPYRNGFMLGLAAGRGGAFEVLAHLHPASKGAAGTAAYADHLGLRIRKEPAR
;
A
#
# COMPACT_ATOMS: atom_id res chain seq x y z
N MET A 1 21.80 -2.71 -1.07
CA MET A 1 21.55 -2.29 0.33
C MET A 1 21.16 -0.81 0.40
N LEU A 2 20.26 -0.36 -0.49
CA LEU A 2 19.71 1.01 -0.49
C LEU A 2 18.18 0.98 -0.57
N ASP A 3 17.59 -0.21 -0.43
CA ASP A 3 16.21 -0.46 -0.79
C ASP A 3 15.28 0.21 0.21
N HIS A 4 15.75 0.53 1.43
CA HIS A 4 14.97 1.06 2.56
C HIS A 4 14.89 2.59 2.69
N LEU A 5 15.37 3.33 1.70
CA LEU A 5 15.41 4.78 1.79
C LEU A 5 14.03 5.42 1.66
N THR A 6 13.66 6.20 2.66
CA THR A 6 12.52 7.12 2.68
C THR A 6 12.68 8.24 1.64
N PRO A 7 11.60 8.97 1.28
CA PRO A 7 11.69 10.14 0.41
C PRO A 7 12.72 11.18 0.90
N SER A 8 12.76 11.43 2.21
CA SER A 8 13.69 12.38 2.84
C SER A 8 15.14 11.91 2.75
N GLU A 9 15.41 10.63 3.00
CA GLU A 9 16.77 10.07 2.88
C GLU A 9 17.27 10.08 1.43
N ARG A 10 16.39 9.87 0.45
CA ARG A 10 16.72 10.01 -0.98
C ARG A 10 17.08 11.45 -1.33
N ALA A 11 16.34 12.43 -0.81
CA ALA A 11 16.66 13.84 -1.01
C ALA A 11 18.03 14.19 -0.41
N VAL A 12 18.34 13.67 0.79
CA VAL A 12 19.66 13.83 1.42
C VAL A 12 20.77 13.22 0.56
N LEU A 13 20.59 12.01 0.04
CA LEU A 13 21.58 11.37 -0.83
C LEU A 13 21.83 12.14 -2.14
N LEU A 14 20.78 12.72 -2.73
CA LEU A 14 20.93 13.59 -3.91
C LEU A 14 21.71 14.88 -3.59
N VAL A 15 21.49 15.45 -2.40
CA VAL A 15 22.25 16.62 -1.93
C VAL A 15 23.71 16.24 -1.64
N MET A 16 23.97 15.10 -1.01
CA MET A 16 25.33 14.60 -0.74
C MET A 16 26.07 14.31 -2.03
N LEU A 17 25.41 13.68 -3.01
CA LEU A 17 25.99 13.45 -4.34
C LEU A 17 26.36 14.78 -5.01
N LYS A 18 25.46 15.78 -4.98
CA LYS A 18 25.75 17.10 -5.55
C LYS A 18 27.02 17.70 -4.92
N ARG A 19 27.09 17.73 -3.58
CA ARG A 19 28.26 18.26 -2.86
C ARG A 19 29.54 17.53 -3.23
N SER A 20 29.50 16.20 -3.28
CA SER A 20 30.68 15.41 -3.66
C SER A 20 31.14 15.66 -5.09
N LEU A 21 30.23 15.94 -6.03
CA LEU A 21 30.58 16.29 -7.41
C LEU A 21 31.17 17.70 -7.51
N ASP A 22 30.62 18.65 -6.74
CA ASP A 22 31.14 20.02 -6.65
C ASP A 22 32.57 20.02 -6.05
N ASP A 23 32.79 19.27 -4.98
CA ASP A 23 34.08 19.16 -4.28
C ASP A 23 35.17 18.51 -5.16
N GLN A 24 34.78 17.58 -6.04
CA GLN A 24 35.67 16.93 -7.01
C GLN A 24 35.86 17.74 -8.31
N LEU A 25 35.28 18.93 -8.41
CA LEU A 25 35.35 19.81 -9.58
C LEU A 25 34.92 19.10 -10.87
N VAL A 26 33.92 18.22 -10.79
CA VAL A 26 33.38 17.50 -11.95
C VAL A 26 32.73 18.51 -12.91
N PRO A 27 33.05 18.48 -14.22
CA PRO A 27 32.43 19.39 -15.19
C PRO A 27 30.90 19.32 -15.14
N PRO A 28 30.18 20.45 -15.30
CA PRO A 28 28.72 20.51 -15.12
C PRO A 28 27.94 19.47 -15.93
N GLU A 29 28.31 19.25 -17.20
CA GLU A 29 27.66 18.27 -18.07
C GLU A 29 27.84 16.83 -17.59
N ALA A 30 29.04 16.49 -17.10
CA ALA A 30 29.31 15.19 -16.50
C ALA A 30 28.58 15.02 -15.15
N ALA A 31 28.52 16.08 -14.34
CA ALA A 31 27.80 16.09 -13.07
C ALA A 31 26.28 15.94 -13.25
N ASP A 32 25.70 16.53 -14.31
CA ASP A 32 24.29 16.32 -14.68
C ASP A 32 24.03 14.86 -15.08
N HIS A 33 24.89 14.29 -15.93
CA HIS A 33 24.78 12.89 -16.35
C HIS A 33 24.85 11.93 -15.16
N VAL A 34 25.82 12.12 -14.25
CA VAL A 34 25.97 11.29 -13.05
C VAL A 34 24.75 11.42 -12.13
N ARG A 35 24.23 12.64 -11.91
CA ARG A 35 23.03 12.85 -11.10
C ARG A 35 21.80 12.19 -11.70
N GLN A 36 21.64 12.24 -13.03
CA GLN A 36 20.52 11.62 -13.71
C GLN A 36 20.61 10.09 -13.69
N HIS A 37 21.81 9.54 -13.87
CA HIS A 37 22.04 8.09 -13.74
C HIS A 37 21.77 7.61 -12.31
N PHE A 38 22.29 8.32 -11.31
CA PHE A 38 22.06 8.00 -9.89
C PHE A 38 20.58 8.09 -9.50
N ARG A 39 19.86 9.09 -10.01
CA ARG A 39 18.40 9.18 -9.83
C ARG A 39 17.69 7.96 -10.41
N THR A 40 18.03 7.58 -11.64
CA THR A 40 17.46 6.41 -12.32
C THR A 40 17.74 5.11 -11.57
N GLN A 41 18.95 4.96 -11.01
CA GLN A 41 19.32 3.81 -10.18
C GLN A 41 18.52 3.78 -8.86
N LEU A 42 18.37 4.91 -8.18
CA LEU A 42 17.52 5.02 -6.99
C LEU A 42 16.06 4.69 -7.29
N GLU A 43 15.53 5.18 -8.41
CA GLU A 43 14.16 4.87 -8.86
C GLU A 43 14.00 3.39 -9.21
N THR A 44 15.00 2.78 -9.85
CA THR A 44 15.02 1.35 -10.15
C THR A 44 15.00 0.52 -8.85
N LEU A 45 15.82 0.86 -7.87
CA LEU A 45 15.86 0.19 -6.57
C LEU A 45 14.54 0.30 -5.80
N VAL A 46 13.85 1.44 -5.92
CA VAL A 46 12.51 1.62 -5.36
C VAL A 46 11.47 0.82 -6.13
N SER A 47 11.58 0.72 -7.46
CA SER A 47 10.69 -0.09 -8.31
C SER A 47 10.82 -1.60 -8.07
N LEU A 48 11.93 -2.05 -7.45
CA LEU A 48 12.07 -3.44 -7.00
C LEU A 48 11.13 -3.76 -5.84
N ARG A 49 10.59 -2.75 -5.13
CA ARG A 49 9.59 -2.95 -4.10
C ARG A 49 8.21 -3.10 -4.73
N PRO A 50 7.45 -4.15 -4.36
CA PRO A 50 6.08 -4.26 -4.81
C PRO A 50 5.28 -3.04 -4.31
N ALA A 51 4.34 -2.56 -5.13
CA ALA A 51 3.39 -1.56 -4.68
C ALA A 51 2.56 -2.14 -3.53
N THR A 52 2.23 -1.32 -2.53
CA THR A 52 1.39 -1.75 -1.40
C THR A 52 -0.06 -1.33 -1.64
N LEU A 53 -0.97 -2.28 -1.53
CA LEU A 53 -2.41 -2.07 -1.56
C LEU A 53 -2.98 -2.33 -0.16
N VAL A 54 -3.65 -1.35 0.43
CA VAL A 54 -4.55 -1.61 1.57
C VAL A 54 -5.95 -1.84 1.03
N TYR A 55 -6.51 -2.99 1.36
CA TYR A 55 -7.88 -3.32 0.98
C TYR A 55 -8.84 -3.16 2.17
N THR A 56 -10.01 -2.59 1.89
CA THR A 56 -11.14 -2.56 2.81
C THR A 56 -12.44 -2.72 2.02
N GLY A 57 -13.41 -3.46 2.53
CA GLY A 57 -14.63 -3.71 1.77
C GLY A 57 -15.83 -4.05 2.62
N TRP A 58 -17.01 -3.94 2.01
CA TRP A 58 -18.23 -4.43 2.61
C TRP A 58 -18.24 -5.97 2.69
N ARG A 59 -18.81 -6.51 3.77
CA ARG A 59 -18.95 -7.94 4.03
C ARG A 59 -19.82 -8.69 3.00
N GLY A 60 -20.59 -7.97 2.20
CA GLY A 60 -21.41 -8.51 1.11
C GLY A 60 -20.89 -8.17 -0.30
N ALA A 61 -19.63 -7.73 -0.42
CA ALA A 61 -19.04 -7.37 -1.71
C ALA A 61 -19.00 -8.56 -2.68
N ALA A 62 -19.30 -8.30 -3.95
CA ALA A 62 -19.36 -9.33 -4.97
C ALA A 62 -17.96 -9.80 -5.38
N ARG A 63 -17.69 -11.11 -5.29
CA ARG A 63 -16.36 -11.71 -5.57
C ARG A 63 -15.78 -11.30 -6.92
N HIS A 64 -16.60 -11.30 -7.97
CA HIS A 64 -16.14 -10.98 -9.32
C HIS A 64 -15.74 -9.51 -9.48
N ARG A 65 -16.42 -8.57 -8.81
CA ARG A 65 -16.04 -7.14 -8.75
C ARG A 65 -14.69 -6.97 -8.07
N VAL A 66 -14.59 -7.51 -6.85
CA VAL A 66 -13.37 -7.46 -6.04
C VAL A 66 -12.18 -7.98 -6.85
N ARG A 67 -12.34 -9.13 -7.52
CA ARG A 67 -11.31 -9.71 -8.38
C ARG A 67 -10.92 -8.80 -9.55
N ALA A 68 -11.88 -8.27 -10.31
CA ALA A 68 -11.59 -7.42 -11.46
C ALA A 68 -10.80 -6.17 -11.06
N ASP A 69 -11.16 -5.55 -9.93
CA ASP A 69 -10.48 -4.36 -9.44
C ASP A 69 -9.08 -4.64 -8.92
N LEU A 70 -8.87 -5.81 -8.29
CA LEU A 70 -7.56 -6.28 -7.86
C LEU A 70 -6.64 -6.61 -9.04
N GLU A 71 -7.16 -7.28 -10.08
CA GLU A 71 -6.43 -7.54 -11.33
C GLU A 71 -6.02 -6.23 -12.03
N SER A 72 -6.92 -5.24 -12.05
CA SER A 72 -6.61 -3.89 -12.55
C SER A 72 -5.51 -3.19 -11.73
N THR A 73 -5.54 -3.31 -10.39
CA THR A 73 -4.46 -2.77 -9.54
C THR A 73 -3.14 -3.48 -9.79
N LEU A 74 -3.13 -4.81 -9.90
CA LEU A 74 -1.91 -5.58 -10.17
C LEU A 74 -1.27 -5.19 -11.51
N ALA A 75 -2.08 -5.00 -12.55
CA ALA A 75 -1.60 -4.55 -13.85
C ALA A 75 -0.94 -3.16 -13.76
N ARG A 76 -1.57 -2.20 -13.06
CA ARG A 76 -0.97 -0.87 -12.82
C ARG A 76 0.30 -0.93 -11.97
N ALA A 77 0.42 -1.93 -11.10
CA ALA A 77 1.61 -2.16 -10.28
C ALA A 77 2.73 -2.93 -11.01
N GLY A 78 2.61 -3.18 -12.32
CA GLY A 78 3.62 -3.90 -13.09
C GLY A 78 3.74 -5.37 -12.73
N GLY A 79 2.66 -5.99 -12.24
CA GLY A 79 2.63 -7.43 -11.93
C GLY A 79 3.20 -7.81 -10.56
N ARG A 80 3.54 -6.84 -9.70
CA ARG A 80 4.03 -7.09 -8.34
C ARG A 80 3.27 -6.27 -7.32
N LEU A 81 2.59 -6.94 -6.39
CA LEU A 81 1.72 -6.30 -5.41
C LEU A 81 1.88 -6.91 -4.03
N HIS A 82 1.91 -6.06 -3.01
CA HIS A 82 1.79 -6.47 -1.62
C HIS A 82 0.45 -5.99 -1.08
N VAL A 83 -0.37 -6.89 -0.57
CA VAL A 83 -1.73 -6.59 -0.13
C VAL A 83 -1.80 -6.67 1.39
N ILE A 84 -2.39 -5.66 2.00
CA ILE A 84 -2.71 -5.61 3.42
C ILE A 84 -4.23 -5.64 3.55
N VAL A 85 -4.75 -6.62 4.30
CA VAL A 85 -6.19 -6.84 4.48
C VAL A 85 -6.47 -7.26 5.92
N GLY A 86 -7.68 -7.07 6.45
CA GLY A 86 -7.98 -7.51 7.82
C GLY A 86 -8.87 -8.72 7.92
N TYR A 87 -8.69 -9.65 6.98
CA TYR A 87 -9.21 -11.00 7.05
C TYR A 87 -8.43 -11.83 8.08
N ASN A 88 -9.13 -12.72 8.78
CA ASN A 88 -8.58 -13.73 9.67
C ASN A 88 -8.71 -15.11 9.01
N PRO A 89 -7.62 -15.73 8.56
CA PRO A 89 -7.69 -17.07 7.98
C PRO A 89 -8.06 -18.14 9.01
N ASP A 90 -7.75 -17.93 10.29
CA ASP A 90 -7.99 -18.93 11.35
C ASP A 90 -9.49 -19.06 11.70
N THR A 91 -10.26 -17.99 11.50
CA THR A 91 -11.68 -17.93 11.84
C THR A 91 -12.61 -17.68 10.65
N ASP A 92 -12.07 -17.56 9.43
CA ASP A 92 -12.81 -17.21 8.21
C ASP A 92 -13.68 -15.93 8.39
N ASP A 93 -13.09 -14.86 8.93
CA ASP A 93 -13.80 -13.58 9.21
C ASP A 93 -12.92 -12.34 8.93
N PRO A 94 -13.45 -11.23 8.35
CA PRO A 94 -14.82 -11.08 7.89
C PRO A 94 -15.04 -11.67 6.48
N PRO A 95 -16.27 -12.11 6.18
CA PRO A 95 -16.64 -12.60 4.86
C PRO A 95 -16.64 -11.47 3.83
N GLY A 96 -16.86 -11.85 2.56
CA GLY A 96 -17.02 -10.89 1.48
C GLY A 96 -15.70 -10.28 1.06
N GLY A 97 -15.64 -8.95 1.02
CA GLY A 97 -14.51 -8.22 0.45
C GLY A 97 -13.14 -8.68 0.95
N ASP A 98 -12.91 -8.65 2.26
CA ASP A 98 -11.61 -8.99 2.86
C ASP A 98 -11.23 -10.45 2.55
N ARG A 99 -12.18 -11.39 2.64
CA ARG A 99 -12.00 -12.79 2.25
C ARG A 99 -11.65 -12.95 0.77
N TRP A 100 -12.40 -12.32 -0.14
CA TRP A 100 -12.16 -12.43 -1.58
C TRP A 100 -10.81 -11.87 -1.98
N THR A 101 -10.38 -10.78 -1.34
CA THR A 101 -9.04 -10.23 -1.52
C THR A 101 -7.95 -11.19 -1.04
N TYR A 102 -8.12 -11.77 0.15
CA TYR A 102 -7.17 -12.76 0.69
C TYR A 102 -7.07 -14.00 -0.21
N GLU A 103 -8.20 -14.57 -0.62
CA GLU A 103 -8.23 -15.72 -1.53
C GLU A 103 -7.54 -15.40 -2.85
N TRP A 104 -7.90 -14.28 -3.50
CA TRP A 104 -7.27 -13.87 -4.75
C TRP A 104 -5.76 -13.72 -4.61
N ALA A 105 -5.30 -13.06 -3.55
CA ALA A 105 -3.88 -12.80 -3.35
C ALA A 105 -3.05 -14.09 -3.16
N ASN A 106 -3.60 -15.11 -2.46
CA ASN A 106 -2.90 -16.38 -2.26
C ASN A 106 -2.74 -17.21 -3.55
N TYR A 107 -3.61 -16.99 -4.55
CA TYR A 107 -3.57 -17.75 -5.80
C TYR A 107 -3.03 -16.94 -7.00
N THR A 108 -2.57 -15.71 -6.78
CA THR A 108 -2.12 -14.84 -7.87
C THR A 108 -0.59 -14.71 -7.87
N PRO A 109 0.10 -15.14 -8.95
CA PRO A 109 1.54 -14.94 -9.09
C PRO A 109 1.94 -13.47 -8.98
N GLY A 110 3.03 -13.19 -8.27
CA GLY A 110 3.52 -11.81 -8.06
C GLY A 110 2.79 -11.03 -6.96
N VAL A 111 1.79 -11.63 -6.31
CA VAL A 111 1.07 -11.03 -5.19
C VAL A 111 1.50 -11.68 -3.88
N THR A 112 1.67 -10.86 -2.85
CA THR A 112 1.83 -11.28 -1.45
C THR A 112 0.73 -10.67 -0.62
N VAL A 113 0.33 -11.32 0.47
CA VAL A 113 -0.73 -10.82 1.36
C VAL A 113 -0.31 -10.90 2.83
N GLU A 114 -0.64 -9.85 3.57
CA GLU A 114 -0.53 -9.75 5.02
C GLU A 114 -1.93 -9.51 5.61
N THR A 115 -2.25 -10.28 6.66
CA THR A 115 -3.55 -10.26 7.33
C THR A 115 -3.46 -9.61 8.70
N HIS A 116 -4.32 -8.62 8.97
CA HIS A 116 -4.46 -7.99 10.28
C HIS A 116 -5.91 -8.01 10.74
N PRO A 117 -6.36 -9.10 11.38
CA PRO A 117 -7.70 -9.13 11.95
C PRO A 117 -7.86 -8.08 13.04
N ALA A 118 -9.09 -7.61 13.24
CA ALA A 118 -9.37 -6.66 14.31
C ALA A 118 -9.18 -7.35 15.67
N PRO A 119 -8.46 -6.73 16.62
CA PRO A 119 -8.11 -7.33 17.90
C PRO A 119 -9.28 -7.26 18.89
N TRP A 120 -10.39 -7.95 18.59
CA TRP A 120 -11.61 -7.95 19.41
C TRP A 120 -11.42 -8.53 20.81
N HIS A 121 -10.34 -9.29 21.02
CA HIS A 121 -9.99 -9.86 22.30
C HIS A 121 -9.43 -8.83 23.30
N ILE A 122 -9.03 -7.64 22.85
CA ILE A 122 -8.49 -6.57 23.70
C ILE A 122 -9.65 -5.75 24.30
N PRO A 123 -9.94 -5.87 25.61
CA PRO A 123 -11.12 -5.26 26.22
C PRO A 123 -11.13 -3.73 26.12
N GLU A 124 -9.97 -3.08 26.18
CA GLU A 124 -9.81 -1.63 26.12
C GLU A 124 -10.21 -1.05 24.76
N LEU A 125 -10.09 -1.84 23.70
CA LEU A 125 -10.48 -1.42 22.35
C LEU A 125 -11.99 -1.59 22.13
N ALA A 126 -12.61 -2.63 22.69
CA ALA A 126 -14.05 -2.92 22.56
C ALA A 126 -14.58 -2.67 21.12
N LYS A 127 -15.53 -1.74 20.96
CA LYS A 127 -16.13 -1.37 19.67
C LYS A 127 -15.16 -0.66 18.71
N SER A 128 -14.05 -0.16 19.22
CA SER A 128 -13.00 0.55 18.48
C SER A 128 -11.96 -0.38 17.86
N ALA A 129 -11.98 -1.69 18.12
CA ALA A 129 -10.98 -2.62 17.57
C ALA A 129 -10.96 -2.64 16.03
N GLY A 130 -12.13 -2.57 15.39
CA GLY A 130 -12.24 -2.43 13.93
C GLY A 130 -11.60 -1.13 13.39
N PRO A 131 -12.05 0.05 13.85
CA PRO A 131 -11.41 1.33 13.52
C PRO A 131 -9.91 1.38 13.81
N TYR A 132 -9.46 0.85 14.94
CA TYR A 132 -8.04 0.75 15.30
C TYR A 132 -7.27 -0.05 14.25
N ARG A 133 -7.73 -1.26 13.91
CA ARG A 133 -7.13 -2.09 12.86
C ARG A 133 -7.06 -1.36 11.52
N ASN A 134 -8.13 -0.65 11.15
CA ASN A 134 -8.17 0.11 9.90
C ASN A 134 -7.09 1.20 9.85
N GLY A 135 -6.92 1.95 10.94
CA GLY A 135 -5.86 2.95 11.05
C GLY A 135 -4.47 2.33 11.06
N PHE A 136 -4.30 1.22 11.77
CA PHE A 136 -3.04 0.48 11.82
C PHE A 136 -2.58 0.01 10.43
N MET A 137 -3.47 -0.62 9.64
CA MET A 137 -3.13 -1.06 8.27
C MET A 137 -2.69 0.10 7.37
N LEU A 138 -3.38 1.24 7.46
CA LEU A 138 -3.01 2.45 6.69
C LEU A 138 -1.64 2.98 7.13
N GLY A 139 -1.37 3.03 8.44
CA GLY A 139 -0.08 3.43 8.99
C GLY A 139 1.05 2.49 8.56
N LEU A 140 0.82 1.18 8.62
CA LEU A 140 1.77 0.16 8.17
C LEU A 140 2.12 0.32 6.69
N ALA A 141 1.11 0.51 5.85
CA ALA A 141 1.31 0.74 4.41
C ALA A 141 2.10 2.02 4.13
N ALA A 142 1.76 3.12 4.81
CA ALA A 142 2.48 4.38 4.67
C ALA A 142 3.95 4.28 5.12
N GLY A 143 4.23 3.51 6.18
CA GLY A 143 5.58 3.31 6.71
C GLY A 143 6.47 2.39 5.87
N ARG A 144 5.91 1.50 5.04
CA ARG A 144 6.67 0.57 4.20
C ARG A 144 7.47 1.27 3.08
N GLY A 145 7.06 2.47 2.68
CA GLY A 145 7.64 3.21 1.55
C GLY A 145 7.34 2.55 0.19
N GLY A 146 7.63 3.27 -0.90
CA GLY A 146 7.27 2.85 -2.26
C GLY A 146 5.89 3.33 -2.70
N ALA A 147 5.35 2.77 -3.79
CA ALA A 147 4.01 3.10 -4.29
C ALA A 147 2.94 2.52 -3.37
N PHE A 148 1.90 3.31 -3.08
CA PHE A 148 0.85 2.94 -2.15
C PHE A 148 -0.53 3.40 -2.67
N GLU A 149 -1.53 2.52 -2.54
CA GLU A 149 -2.93 2.79 -2.88
C GLU A 149 -3.86 2.12 -1.86
N VAL A 150 -5.03 2.73 -1.62
CA VAL A 150 -6.14 2.15 -0.87
C VAL A 150 -7.25 1.78 -1.84
N LEU A 151 -7.75 0.54 -1.80
CA LEU A 151 -8.96 0.13 -2.51
C LEU A 151 -10.09 -0.11 -1.51
N ALA A 152 -11.16 0.67 -1.65
CA ALA A 152 -12.33 0.62 -0.78
C ALA A 152 -13.59 0.24 -1.57
N HIS A 153 -14.12 -0.96 -1.32
CA HIS A 153 -15.44 -1.37 -1.84
C HIS A 153 -16.55 -0.90 -0.92
N LEU A 154 -17.26 0.15 -1.35
CA LEU A 154 -18.24 0.85 -0.54
C LEU A 154 -19.67 0.37 -0.83
N HIS A 155 -20.47 0.34 0.24
CA HIS A 155 -21.90 0.07 0.21
C HIS A 155 -22.55 0.95 1.29
N PRO A 156 -23.80 1.45 1.13
CA PRO A 156 -24.46 2.28 2.14
C PRO A 156 -24.53 1.65 3.54
N ALA A 157 -24.59 0.31 3.60
CA ALA A 157 -24.59 -0.44 4.87
C ALA A 157 -23.19 -0.64 5.49
N SER A 158 -22.11 -0.25 4.82
CA SER A 158 -20.72 -0.52 5.23
C SER A 158 -20.08 0.66 5.95
N LYS A 159 -20.29 0.74 7.27
CA LYS A 159 -19.66 1.78 8.10
C LYS A 159 -18.14 1.64 8.20
N GLY A 160 -17.64 0.40 8.26
CA GLY A 160 -16.21 0.10 8.38
C GLY A 160 -15.39 0.56 7.18
N ALA A 161 -15.78 0.13 5.97
CA ALA A 161 -15.09 0.50 4.75
C ALA A 161 -15.20 2.01 4.46
N ALA A 162 -16.38 2.61 4.71
CA ALA A 162 -16.56 4.06 4.58
C ALA A 162 -15.67 4.84 5.55
N GLY A 163 -15.55 4.39 6.81
CA GLY A 163 -14.68 4.99 7.81
C GLY A 163 -13.19 4.90 7.42
N THR A 164 -12.73 3.75 6.95
CA THR A 164 -11.36 3.60 6.43
C THR A 164 -11.12 4.54 5.25
N ALA A 165 -12.09 4.64 4.33
CA ALA A 165 -11.96 5.48 3.15
C ALA A 165 -11.86 6.97 3.51
N ALA A 166 -12.74 7.43 4.40
CA ALA A 166 -12.70 8.79 4.92
C ALA A 166 -11.39 9.10 5.67
N TYR A 167 -10.87 8.14 6.43
CA TYR A 167 -9.61 8.32 7.13
C TYR A 167 -8.41 8.38 6.17
N ALA A 168 -8.40 7.53 5.14
CA ALA A 168 -7.38 7.59 4.08
C ALA A 168 -7.42 8.93 3.33
N ASP A 169 -8.61 9.44 2.98
CA ASP A 169 -8.79 10.77 2.39
C ASP A 169 -8.23 11.87 3.30
N HIS A 170 -8.56 11.81 4.59
CA HIS A 170 -8.10 12.79 5.58
C HIS A 170 -6.56 12.83 5.68
N LEU A 171 -5.91 11.68 5.52
CA LEU A 171 -4.45 11.55 5.50
C LEU A 171 -3.82 11.93 4.15
N GLY A 172 -4.62 12.36 3.15
CA GLY A 172 -4.14 12.71 1.81
C GLY A 172 -3.63 11.50 1.01
N LEU A 173 -4.06 10.29 1.36
CA LEU A 173 -3.60 9.06 0.75
C LEU A 173 -4.37 8.80 -0.56
N ARG A 174 -3.69 8.21 -1.55
CA ARG A 174 -4.35 7.79 -2.80
C ARG A 174 -5.36 6.69 -2.50
N ILE A 175 -6.64 6.98 -2.70
CA ILE A 175 -7.73 6.04 -2.53
C ILE A 175 -8.57 5.90 -3.79
N ARG A 176 -8.93 4.66 -4.10
CA ARG A 176 -9.91 4.29 -5.11
C ARG A 176 -11.14 3.71 -4.42
N LYS A 177 -12.29 4.35 -4.65
CA LYS A 177 -13.58 3.97 -4.07
C LYS A 177 -14.41 3.32 -5.15
N GLU A 178 -14.73 2.05 -4.97
CA GLU A 178 -15.48 1.25 -5.94
C GLU A 178 -16.82 0.80 -5.32
N PRO A 179 -17.88 0.62 -6.12
CA PRO A 179 -19.13 0.06 -5.63
C PRO A 179 -18.94 -1.42 -5.24
N ALA A 180 -19.51 -1.85 -4.11
CA ALA A 180 -19.39 -3.23 -3.66
C ALA A 180 -20.23 -4.26 -4.47
N ARG A 181 -21.13 -3.79 -5.35
CA ARG A 181 -22.01 -4.59 -6.22
C ARG A 181 -22.14 -3.92 -7.59
#